data_AF-A0A9R0XU48-F1
#
_entry.id   AF-A0A9R0XU48-F1
#
_cell.length_a   1.000
_cell.length_b   1.000
_cell.length_c   1.000
_cell.angle_alpha   90.00
_cell.angle_beta   90.00
_cell.angle_gamma   90.00
#
_symmetry.space_group_name_H-M   'P 1'
#
loop_
_entity.id
_entity.type
_entity.pdbx_description
1 polymer ?
#
loop_
_entity_poly.entity_id
_entity_poly.type
_entity_poly.pdbx_seq_one_letter_code
_entity_poly.pdbx_strand_id
1 'polypeptide(L)'
;MLRLRTCILTHPPSSPATHPVPCLHRLLSAAAPAVSPGPRFAVEDYLVDTCGLTRAQALKASTKLSHLKSPTNPDAVLAFLAGLGLSSADVAALVARDPKFLCAGVERTLSPILAGLTGLGLSRSEIARVASLAPRSFRSRSVVSGLEYYLPLFSSSESLLRGLKKYKYFLSSDPERVVKPNIELLRECGLGTSDIAKLCLAVPWLLSAKPERVQVMLACAERLGVPRGSGMFRHALKAVESLSEEKLAAKVEYLRNTFRWSDAEVGIALRKAPLMLTKSNQTMQSKSEFLISEMGLEPAYLAHCPKANSSMTEYLAQIKVLSDEITLACVPLSNHEIISYVCSGHGGPYDIKPRSPVVTAAMELPARLTKLSFTAASPEKLRYFASYEDELAKLKLNEMGGGVAAATCQGASSGEERRKQPA
;
A
#
# COMPACT_ATOMS: atom_id res chain seq x y z
N MET A 1 52.48 -60.35 -16.06
CA MET A 1 51.71 -61.61 -15.97
C MET A 1 50.41 -61.39 -16.74
N LEU A 2 50.28 -61.77 -18.03
CA LEU A 2 49.92 -63.12 -18.56
C LEU A 2 48.62 -63.64 -17.90
N ARG A 3 47.52 -64.01 -18.58
CA ARG A 3 47.25 -64.46 -19.97
C ARG A 3 45.78 -64.10 -20.32
N LEU A 4 45.39 -63.60 -21.51
CA LEU A 4 45.31 -64.23 -22.85
C LEU A 4 44.49 -65.54 -22.91
N ARG A 5 43.37 -65.52 -23.66
CA ARG A 5 43.24 -66.33 -24.90
C ARG A 5 42.03 -65.93 -25.76
N THR A 6 42.41 -65.52 -26.97
CA THR A 6 41.71 -65.36 -28.24
C THR A 6 41.24 -66.69 -28.85
N CYS A 7 40.27 -66.66 -29.78
CA CYS A 7 40.50 -67.04 -31.19
C CYS A 7 39.28 -66.75 -32.09
N ILE A 8 39.58 -66.13 -33.23
CA ILE A 8 38.79 -65.89 -34.44
C ILE A 8 39.19 -66.94 -35.49
N LEU A 9 38.35 -67.19 -36.52
CA LEU A 9 38.68 -67.35 -37.98
C LEU A 9 37.53 -68.13 -38.69
N THR A 10 36.73 -67.53 -39.58
CA THR A 10 36.85 -67.43 -41.07
C THR A 10 36.88 -68.79 -41.80
N HIS A 11 36.22 -69.13 -42.93
CA HIS A 11 35.73 -68.42 -44.14
C HIS A 11 34.75 -69.36 -44.94
N PRO A 12 34.09 -68.90 -46.05
CA PRO A 12 33.07 -69.61 -46.87
C PRO A 12 33.69 -70.32 -48.12
N PRO A 13 32.97 -71.00 -49.07
CA PRO A 13 32.16 -70.37 -50.15
C PRO A 13 31.00 -71.20 -50.82
N SER A 14 30.27 -70.53 -51.73
CA SER A 14 29.69 -71.03 -53.03
C SER A 14 28.25 -71.62 -53.17
N SER A 15 27.47 -70.88 -53.99
CA SER A 15 26.26 -71.10 -54.86
C SER A 15 25.90 -72.51 -55.41
N PRO A 16 24.68 -72.77 -56.01
CA PRO A 16 23.91 -71.85 -56.88
C PRO A 16 22.34 -71.83 -56.84
N ALA A 17 21.84 -70.69 -57.33
CA ALA A 17 20.65 -70.39 -58.14
C ALA A 17 19.39 -71.30 -58.17
N THR A 18 18.22 -70.67 -57.98
CA THR A 18 17.10 -70.69 -58.96
C THR A 18 16.03 -69.65 -58.58
N HIS A 19 15.76 -68.68 -59.46
CA HIS A 19 14.52 -67.89 -59.49
C HIS A 19 13.45 -68.68 -60.25
N PRO A 20 12.14 -68.48 -59.96
CA PRO A 20 11.40 -67.49 -60.75
C PRO A 20 10.34 -66.68 -59.97
N VAL A 21 10.22 -65.41 -60.31
CA VAL A 21 8.99 -64.58 -60.25
C VAL A 21 8.37 -64.73 -61.66
N PRO A 22 7.04 -64.75 -61.93
CA PRO A 22 6.01 -63.86 -61.36
C PRO A 22 4.56 -64.40 -61.24
N CYS A 23 3.69 -63.69 -60.52
CA CYS A 23 2.34 -63.33 -61.02
C CYS A 23 1.61 -62.40 -60.05
N LEU A 24 1.32 -61.18 -60.53
CA LEU A 24 0.46 -60.20 -59.90
C LEU A 24 -1.01 -60.59 -60.09
N HIS A 25 -1.67 -61.06 -59.03
CA HIS A 25 -3.13 -60.92 -58.94
C HIS A 25 -3.46 -59.71 -58.07
N ARG A 26 -3.73 -58.60 -58.77
CA ARG A 26 -4.34 -57.38 -58.27
C ARG A 26 -5.75 -57.71 -57.75
N LEU A 27 -5.89 -57.89 -56.44
CA LEU A 27 -7.19 -57.83 -55.78
C LEU A 27 -7.44 -56.38 -55.35
N LEU A 28 -8.36 -55.73 -56.05
CA LEU A 28 -8.92 -54.43 -55.70
C LEU A 28 -9.72 -54.58 -54.40
N SER A 29 -9.09 -54.30 -53.27
CA SER A 29 -9.81 -54.04 -52.03
C SER A 29 -10.37 -52.63 -52.11
N ALA A 30 -11.69 -52.51 -52.22
CA ALA A 30 -12.39 -51.23 -52.17
C ALA A 30 -12.16 -50.60 -50.80
N ALA A 31 -11.31 -49.57 -50.75
CA ALA A 31 -11.13 -48.76 -49.56
C ALA A 31 -12.46 -48.07 -49.24
N ALA A 32 -13.05 -48.42 -48.10
CA ALA A 32 -14.12 -47.63 -47.49
C ALA A 32 -13.61 -46.18 -47.36
N PRO A 33 -14.44 -45.16 -47.66
CA PRO A 33 -14.03 -43.77 -47.52
C PRO A 33 -13.55 -43.54 -46.09
N ALA A 34 -12.36 -42.99 -45.95
CA ALA A 34 -11.83 -42.57 -44.67
C ALA A 34 -12.88 -41.67 -44.01
N VAL A 35 -13.43 -42.13 -42.89
CA VAL A 35 -14.29 -41.33 -42.03
C VAL A 35 -13.49 -40.07 -41.70
N SER A 36 -13.95 -38.93 -42.22
CA SER A 36 -13.41 -37.62 -41.86
C SER A 36 -13.34 -37.56 -40.33
N PRO A 37 -12.22 -37.16 -39.70
CA PRO A 37 -12.20 -37.00 -38.26
C PRO A 37 -13.35 -36.05 -37.93
N GLY A 38 -14.28 -36.49 -37.08
CA GLY A 38 -15.42 -35.68 -36.67
C GLY A 38 -14.97 -34.26 -36.27
N PRO A 39 -15.85 -33.25 -36.33
CA PRO A 39 -15.47 -31.85 -36.16
C PRO A 39 -14.60 -31.70 -34.90
N ARG A 40 -13.33 -31.32 -35.10
CA ARG A 40 -12.41 -31.06 -34.00
C ARG A 40 -13.02 -29.94 -33.17
N PHE A 41 -13.02 -30.10 -31.85
CA PHE A 41 -13.50 -29.07 -30.94
C PHE A 41 -12.79 -27.74 -31.25
N ALA A 42 -13.54 -26.80 -31.82
CA ALA A 42 -13.03 -25.50 -32.24
C ALA A 42 -12.92 -24.61 -31.00
N VAL A 43 -11.83 -24.78 -30.24
CA VAL A 43 -11.61 -24.11 -28.96
C VAL A 43 -11.72 -22.59 -29.08
N GLU A 44 -11.22 -21.99 -30.16
CA GLU A 44 -11.29 -20.55 -30.37
C GLU A 44 -12.73 -20.05 -30.53
N ASP A 45 -13.53 -20.72 -31.38
CA ASP A 45 -14.93 -20.35 -31.60
C ASP A 45 -15.74 -20.55 -30.32
N TYR A 46 -15.51 -21.66 -29.60
CA TYR A 46 -16.11 -21.91 -28.29
C TYR A 46 -15.79 -20.78 -27.28
N LEU A 47 -14.55 -20.29 -27.24
CA LEU A 47 -14.17 -19.20 -26.34
C LEU A 47 -14.87 -17.88 -26.70
N VAL A 48 -15.14 -17.62 -27.97
CA VAL A 48 -15.90 -16.44 -28.40
C VAL A 48 -17.38 -16.62 -28.07
N ASP A 49 -17.99 -17.70 -28.56
CA ASP A 49 -19.45 -17.88 -28.56
C ASP A 49 -19.98 -18.22 -27.16
N THR A 50 -19.25 -19.03 -26.39
CA THR A 50 -19.70 -19.53 -25.09
C THR A 50 -19.06 -18.77 -23.93
N CYS A 51 -17.78 -18.44 -24.02
CA CYS A 51 -17.08 -17.74 -22.94
C CYS A 51 -17.11 -16.20 -23.08
N GLY A 52 -17.61 -15.66 -24.19
CA GLY A 52 -17.75 -14.21 -24.39
C GLY A 52 -16.42 -13.47 -24.58
N LEU A 53 -15.36 -14.15 -25.02
CA LEU A 53 -14.07 -13.52 -25.31
C LEU A 53 -14.10 -12.80 -26.65
N THR A 54 -13.30 -11.74 -26.78
CA THR A 54 -13.03 -11.18 -28.12
C THR A 54 -12.22 -12.15 -28.96
N ARG A 55 -12.31 -12.07 -30.29
CA ARG A 55 -11.53 -12.92 -31.22
C ARG A 55 -10.03 -12.91 -30.88
N ALA A 56 -9.47 -11.73 -30.57
CA ALA A 56 -8.07 -11.58 -30.17
C ALA A 56 -7.73 -12.28 -28.83
N GLN A 57 -8.62 -12.19 -27.84
CA GLN A 57 -8.46 -12.91 -26.57
C GLN A 57 -8.57 -14.42 -26.77
N ALA A 58 -9.54 -14.88 -27.57
CA ALA A 58 -9.76 -16.28 -27.88
C ALA A 58 -8.57 -16.91 -28.60
N LEU A 59 -8.01 -16.24 -29.61
CA LEU A 59 -6.77 -16.64 -30.29
C LEU A 59 -5.60 -16.84 -29.32
N LYS A 60 -5.40 -15.89 -28.40
CA LYS A 60 -4.34 -16.01 -27.40
C LYS A 60 -4.60 -17.14 -26.40
N ALA A 61 -5.85 -17.34 -26.01
CA ALA A 61 -6.25 -18.32 -25.02
C ALA A 61 -6.23 -19.76 -25.57
N SER A 62 -6.64 -19.96 -26.82
CA SER A 62 -6.71 -21.27 -27.48
C SER A 62 -5.36 -21.98 -27.54
N THR A 63 -4.26 -21.22 -27.69
CA THR A 63 -2.89 -21.76 -27.65
C THR A 63 -2.56 -22.53 -26.36
N LYS A 64 -3.19 -22.15 -25.24
CA LYS A 64 -3.00 -22.80 -23.93
C LYS A 64 -3.92 -23.99 -23.71
N LEU A 65 -4.87 -24.21 -24.63
CA LEU A 65 -5.98 -25.14 -24.54
C LEU A 65 -6.01 -26.14 -25.71
N SER A 66 -4.93 -26.23 -26.48
CA SER A 66 -4.80 -27.07 -27.68
C SER A 66 -5.06 -28.57 -27.46
N HIS A 67 -5.02 -29.04 -26.21
CA HIS A 67 -5.28 -30.42 -25.82
C HIS A 67 -6.76 -30.72 -25.54
N LEU A 68 -7.62 -29.70 -25.44
CA LEU A 68 -9.05 -29.90 -25.22
C LEU A 68 -9.70 -30.47 -26.49
N LYS A 69 -10.43 -31.57 -26.32
CA LYS A 69 -11.10 -32.29 -27.42
C LYS A 69 -12.63 -32.21 -27.37
N SER A 70 -13.19 -31.63 -26.30
CA SER A 70 -14.63 -31.61 -26.03
C SER A 70 -14.97 -30.43 -25.10
N PRO A 71 -16.17 -29.84 -25.21
CA PRO A 71 -16.64 -28.79 -24.31
C PRO A 71 -17.09 -29.31 -22.94
N THR A 72 -17.25 -30.63 -22.75
CA THR A 72 -17.82 -31.22 -21.52
C THR A 72 -17.20 -30.70 -20.21
N ASN A 73 -15.86 -30.64 -20.12
CA ASN A 73 -15.20 -30.12 -18.92
C ASN A 73 -15.28 -28.59 -18.82
N PRO A 74 -14.96 -27.82 -19.89
CA PRO A 74 -15.23 -26.38 -19.91
C PRO A 74 -16.66 -25.99 -19.50
N ASP A 75 -17.69 -26.65 -20.02
CA ASP A 75 -19.10 -26.39 -19.69
C ASP A 75 -19.37 -26.64 -18.21
N ALA A 76 -18.86 -27.74 -17.65
CA ALA A 76 -18.98 -28.03 -16.22
C ALA A 76 -18.30 -26.96 -15.36
N VAL A 77 -17.13 -26.45 -15.78
CA VAL A 77 -16.44 -25.34 -15.09
C VAL A 77 -17.24 -24.05 -15.19
N LEU A 78 -17.83 -23.72 -16.34
CA LEU A 78 -18.68 -22.55 -16.50
C LEU A 78 -19.93 -22.64 -15.62
N ALA A 79 -20.58 -23.80 -15.57
CA ALA A 79 -21.72 -24.05 -14.68
C ALA A 79 -21.35 -23.91 -13.20
N PHE A 80 -20.17 -24.41 -12.80
CA PHE A 80 -19.63 -24.21 -11.44
C PHE A 80 -19.43 -22.73 -11.12
N LEU A 81 -18.83 -21.95 -12.03
CA LEU A 81 -18.61 -20.51 -11.83
C LEU A 81 -19.92 -19.72 -11.76
N ALA A 82 -20.92 -20.08 -12.58
CA ALA A 82 -22.26 -19.52 -12.49
C ALA A 82 -22.92 -19.87 -11.15
N GLY A 83 -22.75 -21.10 -10.66
CA GLY A 83 -23.21 -21.53 -9.33
C GLY A 83 -22.55 -20.83 -8.15
N LEU A 84 -21.34 -20.27 -8.36
CA LEU A 84 -20.68 -19.36 -7.41
C LEU A 84 -21.22 -17.92 -7.47
N GLY A 85 -21.98 -17.58 -8.52
CA GLY A 85 -22.55 -16.25 -8.73
C GLY A 85 -21.68 -15.30 -9.56
N LEU A 86 -20.71 -15.80 -10.34
CA LEU A 86 -19.98 -14.95 -11.28
C LEU A 86 -20.87 -14.55 -12.47
N SER A 87 -20.82 -13.28 -12.88
CA SER A 87 -21.46 -12.84 -14.11
C SER A 87 -20.73 -13.37 -15.35
N SER A 88 -21.41 -13.44 -16.50
CA SER A 88 -20.78 -13.84 -17.76
C SER A 88 -19.56 -12.97 -18.10
N ALA A 89 -19.60 -11.68 -17.76
CA ALA A 89 -18.48 -10.75 -17.95
C ALA A 89 -17.29 -11.08 -17.03
N ASP A 90 -17.55 -11.43 -15.77
CA ASP A 90 -16.49 -11.84 -14.83
C ASP A 90 -15.86 -13.17 -15.26
N VAL A 91 -16.68 -14.11 -15.74
CA VAL A 91 -16.20 -15.38 -16.29
C VAL A 91 -15.32 -15.13 -17.53
N ALA A 92 -15.77 -14.29 -18.46
CA ALA A 92 -14.97 -13.92 -19.64
C ALA A 92 -13.61 -13.32 -19.23
N ALA A 93 -13.60 -12.39 -18.27
CA ALA A 93 -12.38 -11.78 -17.75
C ALA A 93 -11.46 -12.80 -17.06
N LEU A 94 -12.03 -13.73 -16.28
CA LEU A 94 -11.29 -14.81 -15.62
C LEU A 94 -10.63 -15.73 -16.65
N VAL A 95 -11.39 -16.20 -17.64
CA VAL A 95 -10.91 -17.10 -18.70
C VAL A 95 -9.86 -16.40 -19.56
N ALA A 96 -10.04 -15.14 -19.92
CA ALA A 96 -9.04 -14.37 -20.66
C ALA A 96 -7.70 -14.27 -19.90
N ARG A 97 -7.74 -14.16 -18.56
CA ARG A 97 -6.53 -14.08 -17.73
C ARG A 97 -5.87 -15.45 -17.49
N ASP A 98 -6.65 -16.50 -17.22
CA ASP A 98 -6.15 -17.86 -17.04
C ASP A 98 -7.01 -18.90 -17.78
N PRO A 99 -6.79 -19.12 -19.09
CA PRO A 99 -7.59 -20.06 -19.89
C PRO A 99 -7.57 -21.48 -19.35
N LYS A 100 -6.46 -21.89 -18.70
CA LYS A 100 -6.30 -23.22 -18.09
C LYS A 100 -7.27 -23.48 -16.94
N PHE A 101 -7.97 -22.46 -16.45
CA PHE A 101 -9.05 -22.62 -15.49
C PHE A 101 -10.17 -23.53 -16.05
N LEU A 102 -10.45 -23.48 -17.35
CA LEU A 102 -11.43 -24.35 -18.03
C LEU A 102 -11.01 -25.83 -18.05
N CYS A 103 -9.75 -26.14 -17.72
CA CYS A 103 -9.24 -27.51 -17.60
C CYS A 103 -9.33 -28.04 -16.16
N ALA A 104 -9.75 -27.22 -15.19
CA ALA A 104 -9.86 -27.67 -13.80
C ALA A 104 -10.99 -28.71 -13.68
N GLY A 105 -10.75 -29.77 -12.92
CA GLY A 105 -11.79 -30.76 -12.61
C GLY A 105 -12.72 -30.21 -11.53
N VAL A 106 -14.02 -30.11 -11.83
CA VAL A 106 -15.03 -29.61 -10.88
C VAL A 106 -15.05 -30.50 -9.63
N GLU A 107 -15.37 -31.78 -9.77
CA GLU A 107 -15.48 -32.72 -8.65
C GLU A 107 -14.19 -32.96 -7.88
N ARG A 108 -13.06 -33.02 -8.59
CA ARG A 108 -11.76 -33.40 -7.97
C ARG A 108 -10.99 -32.22 -7.39
N THR A 109 -11.27 -31.00 -7.85
CA THR A 109 -10.48 -29.80 -7.49
C THR A 109 -11.36 -28.65 -7.03
N LEU A 110 -12.29 -28.17 -7.86
CA LEU A 110 -13.03 -26.93 -7.56
C LEU A 110 -14.05 -27.11 -6.43
N SER A 111 -14.80 -28.22 -6.41
CA SER A 111 -15.77 -28.54 -5.35
C SER A 111 -15.08 -28.72 -3.98
N PRO A 112 -13.96 -29.48 -3.86
CA PRO A 112 -13.19 -29.52 -2.63
C PRO A 112 -12.66 -28.16 -2.17
N ILE A 113 -12.24 -27.30 -3.10
CA ILE A 113 -11.79 -25.93 -2.76
C ILE A 113 -12.95 -25.09 -2.24
N LEU A 114 -14.11 -25.13 -2.89
CA LEU A 114 -15.32 -24.46 -2.42
C LEU A 114 -15.69 -24.91 -1.01
N ALA A 115 -15.73 -26.22 -0.76
CA ALA A 115 -16.02 -26.78 0.56
C ALA A 115 -14.99 -26.32 1.61
N GLY A 116 -13.69 -26.40 1.28
CA GLY A 116 -12.61 -25.97 2.18
C GLY A 116 -12.68 -24.49 2.52
N LEU A 117 -12.86 -23.60 1.53
CA LEU A 117 -12.97 -22.16 1.79
C LEU A 117 -14.26 -21.78 2.53
N THR A 118 -15.35 -22.50 2.29
CA THR A 118 -16.59 -22.36 3.08
C THR A 118 -16.34 -22.78 4.53
N GLY A 119 -15.58 -23.86 4.77
CA GLY A 119 -15.17 -24.30 6.10
C GLY A 119 -14.27 -23.29 6.84
N LEU A 120 -13.54 -22.45 6.11
CA LEU A 120 -12.78 -21.32 6.67
C LEU A 120 -13.65 -20.07 6.93
N GLY A 121 -14.95 -20.14 6.68
CA GLY A 121 -15.91 -19.07 6.95
C GLY A 121 -16.07 -18.04 5.82
N LEU A 122 -15.55 -18.29 4.61
CA LEU A 122 -15.81 -17.40 3.47
C LEU A 122 -17.21 -17.64 2.90
N SER A 123 -17.91 -16.55 2.59
CA SER A 123 -19.15 -16.58 1.83
C SER A 123 -18.90 -16.96 0.36
N ARG A 124 -19.94 -17.43 -0.34
CA ARG A 124 -19.84 -17.75 -1.78
C ARG A 124 -19.37 -16.56 -2.62
N SER A 125 -19.82 -15.35 -2.30
CA SER A 125 -19.42 -14.11 -2.96
C SER A 125 -17.92 -13.81 -2.77
N GLU A 126 -17.39 -14.01 -1.57
CA GLU A 126 -15.96 -13.83 -1.30
C GLU A 126 -15.13 -14.88 -2.03
N ILE A 127 -15.58 -16.14 -2.05
CA ILE A 127 -14.94 -17.23 -2.80
C ILE A 127 -14.91 -16.92 -4.30
N ALA A 128 -16.02 -16.43 -4.86
CA ALA A 128 -16.10 -15.96 -6.23
C ALA A 128 -15.07 -14.84 -6.50
N ARG A 129 -14.93 -13.86 -5.60
CA ARG A 129 -13.91 -12.81 -5.70
C ARG A 129 -12.50 -13.37 -5.62
N VAL A 130 -12.21 -14.37 -4.79
CA VAL A 130 -10.89 -15.03 -4.76
C VAL A 130 -10.60 -15.70 -6.11
N ALA A 131 -11.56 -16.45 -6.68
CA ALA A 131 -11.40 -17.07 -8.00
C ALA A 131 -11.11 -16.01 -9.09
N SER A 132 -11.85 -14.89 -9.04
CA SER A 132 -11.69 -13.76 -9.96
C SER A 132 -10.43 -12.92 -9.72
N LEU A 133 -9.77 -12.99 -8.57
CA LEU A 133 -8.53 -12.24 -8.31
C LEU A 133 -7.27 -13.10 -8.48
N ALA A 134 -7.36 -14.40 -8.16
CA ALA A 134 -6.22 -15.31 -8.15
C ALA A 134 -6.55 -16.68 -8.78
N PRO A 135 -6.95 -16.74 -10.07
CA PRO A 135 -7.48 -17.95 -10.71
C PRO A 135 -6.45 -19.07 -10.77
N ARG A 136 -5.17 -18.72 -10.95
CA ARG A 136 -4.06 -19.68 -10.96
C ARG A 136 -3.93 -20.39 -9.62
N SER A 137 -4.04 -19.65 -8.52
CA SER A 137 -4.00 -20.24 -7.17
C SER A 137 -5.29 -21.01 -6.90
N PHE A 138 -6.45 -20.46 -7.28
CA PHE A 138 -7.76 -21.07 -7.05
C PHE A 138 -7.95 -22.43 -7.74
N ARG A 139 -7.27 -22.71 -8.85
CA ARG A 139 -7.28 -24.05 -9.48
C ARG A 139 -6.30 -25.06 -8.85
N SER A 140 -5.69 -24.73 -7.71
CA SER A 140 -4.81 -25.60 -6.94
C SER A 140 -5.36 -25.80 -5.52
N ARG A 141 -5.41 -27.05 -5.03
CA ARG A 141 -5.90 -27.35 -3.68
C ARG A 141 -5.10 -26.68 -2.57
N SER A 142 -3.85 -26.29 -2.83
CA SER A 142 -3.00 -25.52 -1.92
C SER A 142 -3.57 -24.14 -1.55
N VAL A 143 -4.54 -23.61 -2.32
CA VAL A 143 -5.18 -22.33 -2.02
C VAL A 143 -5.89 -22.34 -0.66
N VAL A 144 -6.45 -23.48 -0.26
CA VAL A 144 -7.16 -23.62 1.02
C VAL A 144 -6.19 -23.44 2.17
N SER A 145 -5.09 -24.20 2.20
CA SER A 145 -4.05 -24.08 3.23
C SER A 145 -3.38 -22.71 3.23
N GLY A 146 -3.21 -22.08 2.05
CA GLY A 146 -2.72 -20.71 1.97
C GLY A 146 -3.67 -19.73 2.66
N LEU A 147 -4.96 -19.81 2.36
CA LEU A 147 -5.97 -18.91 2.93
C LEU A 147 -6.23 -19.17 4.41
N GLU A 148 -6.13 -20.41 4.87
CA GLU A 148 -6.17 -20.78 6.29
C GLU A 148 -5.14 -19.98 7.11
N TYR A 149 -3.94 -19.76 6.55
CA TYR A 149 -2.92 -18.92 7.17
C TYR A 149 -3.20 -17.41 7.03
N TYR A 150 -3.61 -16.95 5.83
CA TYR A 150 -3.77 -15.53 5.58
C TYR A 150 -4.99 -14.92 6.26
N LEU A 151 -6.08 -15.66 6.47
CA LEU A 151 -7.30 -15.13 7.08
C LEU A 151 -7.06 -14.58 8.50
N PRO A 152 -6.44 -15.33 9.44
CA PRO A 152 -6.07 -14.78 10.74
C PRO A 152 -5.11 -13.58 10.64
N LEU A 153 -4.15 -13.63 9.70
CA LEU A 153 -3.15 -12.57 9.53
C LEU A 153 -3.79 -11.23 9.12
N PHE A 154 -4.75 -11.23 8.20
CA PHE A 154 -5.40 -10.00 7.72
C PHE A 154 -6.68 -9.63 8.50
N SER A 155 -7.07 -10.46 9.46
CA SER A 155 -8.22 -10.28 10.39
C SER A 155 -9.59 -10.12 9.74
N SER A 156 -9.67 -9.98 8.42
CA SER A 156 -10.90 -9.82 7.63
C SER A 156 -10.67 -10.29 6.19
N SER A 157 -11.69 -10.92 5.62
CA SER A 157 -11.75 -11.31 4.21
C SER A 157 -11.60 -10.10 3.28
N GLU A 158 -12.18 -8.94 3.60
CA GLU A 158 -12.03 -7.73 2.79
C GLU A 158 -10.59 -7.23 2.72
N SER A 159 -9.84 -7.30 3.81
CA SER A 159 -8.43 -6.91 3.81
C SER A 159 -7.59 -7.88 2.97
N LEU A 160 -7.88 -9.18 3.06
CA LEU A 160 -7.30 -10.21 2.19
C LEU A 160 -7.61 -9.94 0.72
N LEU A 161 -8.87 -9.71 0.36
CA LEU A 161 -9.32 -9.44 -1.02
C LEU A 161 -8.67 -8.17 -1.58
N ARG A 162 -8.52 -7.13 -0.75
CA ARG A 162 -7.75 -5.92 -1.11
C ARG A 162 -6.29 -6.24 -1.41
N GLY A 163 -5.67 -7.12 -0.63
CA GLY A 163 -4.32 -7.64 -0.88
C GLY A 163 -4.21 -8.37 -2.22
N LEU A 164 -5.13 -9.30 -2.49
CA LEU A 164 -5.20 -10.06 -3.75
C LEU A 164 -5.36 -9.16 -4.97
N LYS A 165 -6.18 -8.12 -4.87
CA LYS A 165 -6.38 -7.13 -5.94
C LYS A 165 -5.11 -6.35 -6.23
N LYS A 166 -4.34 -5.98 -5.20
CA LYS A 166 -3.13 -5.16 -5.32
C LYS A 166 -1.92 -5.97 -5.79
N TYR A 167 -1.83 -7.25 -5.43
CA TYR A 167 -0.66 -8.07 -5.69
C TYR A 167 -1.03 -9.44 -6.29
N LYS A 168 -0.77 -9.58 -7.60
CA LYS A 168 -1.13 -10.78 -8.38
C LYS A 168 -0.52 -12.09 -7.86
N TYR A 169 0.61 -12.01 -7.16
CA TYR A 169 1.38 -13.15 -6.67
C TYR A 169 1.16 -13.44 -5.18
N PHE A 170 0.19 -12.80 -4.56
CA PHE A 170 -0.08 -12.87 -3.12
C PHE A 170 -0.26 -14.30 -2.61
N LEU A 171 -1.01 -15.14 -3.34
CA LEU A 171 -1.23 -16.56 -3.01
C LEU A 171 -0.31 -17.51 -3.79
N SER A 172 0.78 -17.00 -4.36
CA SER A 172 1.73 -17.84 -5.10
C SER A 172 2.94 -18.25 -4.26
N SER A 173 3.17 -17.56 -3.15
CA SER A 173 4.26 -17.84 -2.23
C SER A 173 3.88 -18.97 -1.27
N ASP A 174 4.86 -19.81 -0.96
CA ASP A 174 4.73 -20.89 0.01
C ASP A 174 4.57 -20.30 1.42
N PRO A 175 3.44 -20.55 2.12
CA PRO A 175 3.21 -20.00 3.44
C PRO A 175 4.25 -20.45 4.47
N GLU A 176 4.68 -21.71 4.43
CA GLU A 176 5.61 -22.29 5.41
C GLU A 176 7.04 -21.83 5.19
N ARG A 177 7.49 -21.83 3.93
CA ARG A 177 8.91 -21.60 3.60
C ARG A 177 9.26 -20.14 3.43
N VAL A 178 8.28 -19.28 3.12
CA VAL A 178 8.54 -17.87 2.76
C VAL A 178 7.77 -16.93 3.68
N VAL A 179 6.45 -17.11 3.77
CA VAL A 179 5.60 -16.12 4.42
C VAL A 179 5.80 -16.14 5.94
N LYS A 180 5.69 -17.30 6.57
CA LYS A 180 5.83 -17.44 8.03
C LYS A 180 7.18 -16.94 8.55
N PRO A 181 8.34 -17.29 7.96
CA PRO A 181 9.62 -16.73 8.39
C PRO A 181 9.66 -15.21 8.33
N ASN A 182 9.12 -14.60 7.26
CA ASN A 182 9.08 -13.14 7.14
C ASN A 182 8.14 -12.51 8.17
N ILE A 183 6.99 -13.15 8.45
CA ILE A 183 6.06 -12.67 9.49
C ILE A 183 6.71 -12.78 10.88
N GLU A 184 7.45 -13.85 11.16
CA GLU A 184 8.10 -14.04 12.45
C GLU A 184 9.21 -13.02 12.68
N LEU A 185 10.05 -12.75 11.66
CA LEU A 185 11.04 -11.66 11.73
C LEU A 185 10.40 -10.30 12.06
N LEU A 186 9.20 -10.03 11.52
CA LEU A 186 8.47 -8.80 11.84
C LEU A 186 7.92 -8.81 13.28
N ARG A 187 7.46 -9.97 13.78
CA ARG A 187 7.01 -10.13 15.18
C ARG A 187 8.15 -9.95 16.17
N GLU A 188 9.33 -10.49 15.88
CA GLU A 188 10.56 -10.29 16.67
C GLU A 188 10.98 -8.81 16.74
N CYS A 189 10.53 -8.00 15.78
CA CYS A 189 10.69 -6.54 15.82
C CYS A 189 9.61 -5.81 16.62
N GLY A 190 8.73 -6.55 17.31
CA GLY A 190 7.66 -6.02 18.16
C GLY A 190 6.42 -5.55 17.40
N LEU A 191 6.24 -5.93 16.12
CA LEU A 191 5.03 -5.60 15.37
C LEU A 191 3.88 -6.56 15.73
N GLY A 192 2.74 -5.99 16.14
CA GLY A 192 1.52 -6.78 16.31
C GLY A 192 0.89 -7.19 14.97
N THR A 193 0.05 -8.23 14.98
CA THR A 193 -0.60 -8.79 13.78
C THR A 193 -1.29 -7.74 12.90
N SER A 194 -1.99 -6.77 13.50
CA SER A 194 -2.66 -5.69 12.75
C SER A 194 -1.67 -4.80 11.99
N ASP A 195 -0.53 -4.45 12.61
CA ASP A 195 0.49 -3.61 11.97
C ASP A 195 1.24 -4.38 10.88
N ILE A 196 1.51 -5.67 11.10
CA ILE A 196 2.05 -6.57 10.09
C ILE A 196 1.11 -6.64 8.88
N ALA A 197 -0.19 -6.84 9.10
CA ALA A 197 -1.19 -6.88 8.02
C ALA A 197 -1.20 -5.58 7.20
N LYS A 198 -1.21 -4.43 7.87
CA LYS A 198 -1.14 -3.11 7.23
C LYS A 198 0.16 -2.95 6.43
N LEU A 199 1.29 -3.39 6.99
CA LEU A 199 2.58 -3.36 6.31
C LEU A 199 2.59 -4.24 5.07
N CYS A 200 2.10 -5.49 5.14
CA CYS A 200 2.01 -6.39 3.98
C CYS A 200 1.08 -5.84 2.88
N LEU A 201 0.02 -5.12 3.22
CA LEU A 201 -0.82 -4.44 2.22
C LEU A 201 -0.10 -3.24 1.58
N ALA A 202 0.70 -2.52 2.36
CA ALA A 202 1.49 -1.40 1.87
C ALA A 202 2.70 -1.86 1.05
N VAL A 203 3.28 -3.00 1.41
CA VAL A 203 4.53 -3.58 0.90
C VAL A 203 4.31 -5.08 0.53
N PRO A 204 3.55 -5.39 -0.54
CA PRO A 204 3.13 -6.77 -0.81
C PRO A 204 4.26 -7.74 -1.12
N TRP A 205 5.41 -7.24 -1.58
CA TRP A 205 6.56 -8.08 -1.89
C TRP A 205 7.11 -8.80 -0.64
N LEU A 206 6.84 -8.31 0.58
CA LEU A 206 7.24 -8.97 1.84
C LEU A 206 6.73 -10.40 1.97
N LEU A 207 5.56 -10.70 1.40
CA LEU A 207 4.98 -12.04 1.46
C LEU A 207 5.72 -13.04 0.55
N SER A 208 6.52 -12.53 -0.38
CA SER A 208 7.23 -13.32 -1.40
C SER A 208 8.75 -13.18 -1.33
N ALA A 209 9.24 -12.33 -0.42
CA ALA A 209 10.64 -11.98 -0.31
C ALA A 209 11.44 -13.14 0.30
N LYS A 210 12.71 -13.27 -0.11
CA LYS A 210 13.64 -14.06 0.68
C LYS A 210 13.91 -13.36 2.02
N PRO A 211 14.08 -14.10 3.14
CA PRO A 211 14.31 -13.52 4.46
C PRO A 211 15.48 -12.52 4.51
N GLU A 212 16.54 -12.74 3.73
CA GLU A 212 17.73 -11.86 3.71
C GLU A 212 17.36 -10.45 3.25
N ARG A 213 16.45 -10.34 2.27
CA ARG A 213 15.97 -9.02 1.79
C ARG A 213 15.14 -8.31 2.86
N VAL A 214 14.37 -9.06 3.65
CA VAL A 214 13.61 -8.49 4.77
C VAL A 214 14.57 -8.00 5.86
N GLN A 215 15.65 -8.74 6.15
CA GLN A 215 16.66 -8.31 7.11
C GLN A 215 17.39 -7.02 6.71
N VAL A 216 17.75 -6.85 5.43
CA VAL A 216 18.31 -5.58 4.94
C VAL A 216 17.34 -4.42 5.18
N MET A 217 16.05 -4.63 4.93
CA MET A 217 15.02 -3.62 5.21
C MET A 217 14.90 -3.31 6.71
N LEU A 218 14.99 -4.32 7.58
CA LEU A 218 15.01 -4.14 9.03
C LEU A 218 16.22 -3.30 9.47
N ALA A 219 17.43 -3.64 9.01
CA ALA A 219 18.65 -2.92 9.33
C ALA A 219 18.58 -1.45 8.88
N CYS A 220 18.07 -1.20 7.67
CA CYS A 220 17.82 0.16 7.19
C CYS A 220 16.87 0.95 8.10
N ALA A 221 15.80 0.32 8.61
CA ALA A 221 14.85 0.98 9.50
C ALA A 221 15.44 1.26 10.88
N GLU A 222 16.31 0.39 11.39
CA GLU A 222 17.02 0.60 12.66
C GLU A 222 18.00 1.77 12.59
N ARG A 223 18.65 1.97 11.44
CA ARG A 223 19.52 3.15 11.20
C ARG A 223 18.78 4.48 11.29
N LEU A 224 17.45 4.49 11.16
CA LEU A 224 16.63 5.68 11.40
C LEU A 224 16.46 6.00 12.89
N GLY A 225 16.96 5.13 13.78
CA GLY A 225 16.85 5.28 15.22
C GLY A 225 15.42 5.10 15.75
N VAL A 226 14.53 4.44 14.99
CA VAL A 226 13.16 4.13 15.44
C VAL A 226 13.20 2.85 16.29
N PRO A 227 12.77 2.89 17.57
CA PRO A 227 12.78 1.69 18.40
C PRO A 227 11.85 0.61 17.86
N ARG A 228 12.32 -0.65 17.92
CA ARG A 228 11.48 -1.85 17.77
C ARG A 228 10.32 -1.81 18.78
N GLY A 229 9.17 -2.38 18.42
CA GLY A 229 7.95 -2.35 19.24
C GLY A 229 7.21 -1.01 19.26
N SER A 230 7.78 0.08 18.71
CA SER A 230 7.04 1.33 18.56
C SER A 230 6.05 1.26 17.40
N GLY A 231 4.90 1.92 17.53
CA GLY A 231 3.93 2.05 16.42
C GLY A 231 4.49 2.80 15.20
N MET A 232 5.63 3.49 15.37
CA MET A 232 6.35 4.16 14.28
C MET A 232 7.17 3.18 13.44
N PHE A 233 7.57 2.03 13.99
CA PHE A 233 8.47 1.08 13.33
C PHE A 233 7.89 0.56 12.01
N ARG A 234 6.57 0.32 11.93
CA ARG A 234 5.93 -0.04 10.65
C ARG A 234 6.13 1.01 9.55
N HIS A 235 6.14 2.29 9.91
CA HIS A 235 6.32 3.39 8.95
C HIS A 235 7.79 3.54 8.57
N ALA A 236 8.71 3.24 9.49
CA ALA A 236 10.13 3.14 9.19
C ALA A 236 10.39 2.04 8.15
N LEU A 237 9.84 0.84 8.35
CA LEU A 237 9.94 -0.25 7.37
C LEU A 237 9.33 0.11 6.02
N LYS A 238 8.15 0.75 6.03
CA LYS A 238 7.53 1.24 4.79
C LYS A 238 8.42 2.28 4.09
N ALA A 239 9.06 3.16 4.83
CA ALA A 239 9.89 4.23 4.28
C ALA A 239 11.14 3.71 3.57
N VAL A 240 11.69 2.60 4.04
CA VAL A 240 12.94 2.03 3.53
C VAL A 240 12.72 0.82 2.60
N GLU A 241 11.48 0.49 2.25
CA GLU A 241 11.12 -0.74 1.51
C GLU A 241 11.89 -0.96 0.19
N SER A 242 12.39 0.12 -0.42
CA SER A 242 13.06 0.13 -1.72
C SER A 242 14.48 0.71 -1.65
N LEU A 243 14.99 0.98 -0.44
CA LEU A 243 16.30 1.59 -0.23
C LEU A 243 17.34 0.52 0.13
N SER A 244 18.47 0.53 -0.58
CA SER A 244 19.70 -0.09 -0.09
C SER A 244 20.34 0.82 0.96
N GLU A 245 21.36 0.32 1.65
CA GLU A 245 22.07 1.12 2.66
C GLU A 245 22.72 2.39 2.05
N GLU A 246 23.26 2.29 0.84
CA GLU A 246 23.87 3.43 0.13
C GLU A 246 22.81 4.44 -0.29
N LYS A 247 21.68 3.96 -0.83
CA LYS A 247 20.56 4.82 -1.21
C LYS A 247 19.95 5.51 0.00
N LEU A 248 19.86 4.80 1.12
CA LEU A 248 19.39 5.38 2.37
C LEU A 248 20.36 6.49 2.83
N ALA A 249 21.66 6.20 2.91
CA ALA A 249 22.66 7.19 3.31
C ALA A 249 22.63 8.44 2.42
N ALA A 250 22.59 8.27 1.09
CA ALA A 250 22.49 9.38 0.15
C ALA A 250 21.20 10.20 0.33
N LYS A 251 20.07 9.53 0.63
CA LYS A 251 18.79 10.20 0.86
C LYS A 251 18.77 10.96 2.18
N VAL A 252 19.35 10.41 3.24
CA VAL A 252 19.49 11.06 4.54
C VAL A 252 20.38 12.30 4.41
N GLU A 253 21.52 12.18 3.74
CA GLU A 253 22.44 13.29 3.50
C GLU A 253 21.80 14.40 2.67
N TYR A 254 21.02 14.03 1.64
CA TYR A 254 20.24 14.99 0.88
C TYR A 254 19.26 15.77 1.77
N LEU A 255 18.48 15.07 2.61
CA LEU A 255 17.53 15.73 3.52
C LEU A 255 18.23 16.64 4.53
N ARG A 256 19.37 16.19 5.09
CA ARG A 256 20.19 16.96 6.01
C ARG A 256 20.59 18.31 5.39
N ASN A 257 21.11 18.28 4.17
CA ASN A 257 21.55 19.48 3.44
C ASN A 257 20.37 20.37 3.03
N THR A 258 19.29 19.79 2.52
CA THR A 258 18.08 20.53 2.07
C THR A 258 17.41 21.27 3.22
N PHE A 259 17.30 20.66 4.40
CA PHE A 259 16.68 21.29 5.57
C PHE A 259 17.67 22.01 6.49
N ARG A 260 18.97 22.01 6.16
CA ARG A 260 20.04 22.61 6.98
C ARG A 260 20.08 22.04 8.39
N TRP A 261 19.82 20.75 8.53
CA TRP A 261 19.86 20.05 9.82
C TRP A 261 21.27 19.62 10.18
N SER A 262 21.56 19.63 11.48
CA SER A 262 22.65 18.86 12.09
C SER A 262 22.36 17.35 12.06
N ASP A 263 23.39 16.54 12.36
CA ASP A 263 23.25 15.08 12.43
C ASP A 263 22.24 14.64 13.50
N ALA A 264 22.17 15.37 14.62
CA ALA A 264 21.19 15.11 15.67
C ALA A 264 19.76 15.41 15.19
N GLU A 265 19.56 16.54 14.52
CA GLU A 265 18.24 16.99 14.04
C GLU A 265 17.68 16.09 12.94
N VAL A 266 18.49 15.67 11.96
CA VAL A 266 18.02 14.73 10.93
C VAL A 266 17.61 13.39 11.55
N GLY A 267 18.34 12.93 12.58
CA GLY A 267 17.96 11.76 13.36
C GLY A 267 16.61 11.91 14.06
N ILE A 268 16.36 13.06 14.70
CA ILE A 268 15.08 13.37 15.36
C ILE A 268 13.94 13.40 14.33
N ALA A 269 14.15 14.08 13.19
CA ALA A 269 13.17 14.22 12.13
C ALA A 269 12.76 12.87 11.56
N LEU A 270 13.74 12.02 11.20
CA LEU A 270 13.48 10.71 10.60
C LEU A 270 12.90 9.71 11.59
N ARG A 271 13.28 9.79 12.88
CA ARG A 271 12.65 8.98 13.93
C ARG A 271 11.16 9.27 14.07
N LYS A 272 10.77 10.55 13.94
CA LYS A 272 9.38 10.98 14.08
C LYS A 272 8.56 10.91 12.79
N ALA A 273 9.20 11.05 11.63
CA ALA A 273 8.56 11.12 10.33
C ALA A 273 9.35 10.37 9.24
N PRO A 274 9.55 9.04 9.36
CA PRO A 274 10.37 8.27 8.42
C PRO A 274 9.83 8.32 6.98
N LEU A 275 8.51 8.51 6.79
CA LEU A 275 7.88 8.57 5.48
C LEU A 275 8.37 9.72 4.59
N MET A 276 9.12 10.69 5.12
CA MET A 276 9.80 11.71 4.30
C MET A 276 10.74 11.08 3.26
N LEU A 277 11.34 9.93 3.58
CA LEU A 277 12.23 9.20 2.67
C LEU A 277 11.51 8.69 1.41
N THR A 278 10.18 8.55 1.46
CA THR A 278 9.36 8.11 0.32
C THR A 278 9.07 9.22 -0.68
N LYS A 279 9.30 10.49 -0.31
CA LYS A 279 9.02 11.65 -1.17
C LYS A 279 10.17 11.87 -2.16
N SER A 280 9.87 12.48 -3.30
CA SER A 280 10.90 12.83 -4.27
C SER A 280 11.81 13.94 -3.71
N ASN A 281 13.04 14.03 -4.21
CA ASN A 281 13.96 15.09 -3.82
C ASN A 281 13.35 16.49 -4.10
N GLN A 282 12.76 16.67 -5.27
CA GLN A 282 12.09 17.91 -5.66
C GLN A 282 10.98 18.31 -4.68
N THR A 283 10.12 17.36 -4.28
CA THR A 283 9.07 17.64 -3.29
C THR A 283 9.64 18.11 -1.96
N MET A 284 10.76 17.53 -1.53
CA MET A 284 11.42 17.91 -0.28
C MET A 284 12.11 19.27 -0.38
N GLN A 285 12.70 19.58 -1.54
CA GLN A 285 13.31 20.88 -1.84
C GLN A 285 12.29 22.03 -1.83
N SER A 286 11.18 21.89 -2.56
CA SER A 286 10.13 22.92 -2.58
C SER A 286 9.55 23.14 -1.18
N LYS A 287 9.44 22.06 -0.39
CA LYS A 287 8.97 22.13 0.99
C LYS A 287 9.95 22.86 1.90
N SER A 288 11.26 22.63 1.78
CA SER A 288 12.24 23.36 2.58
C SER A 288 12.30 24.83 2.21
N GLU A 289 12.24 25.16 0.91
CA GLU A 289 12.22 26.55 0.44
C GLU A 289 11.02 27.31 1.00
N PHE A 290 9.83 26.72 0.91
CA PHE A 290 8.64 27.33 1.48
C PHE A 290 8.76 27.52 3.00
N LEU A 291 9.18 26.48 3.74
CA LEU A 291 9.15 26.53 5.20
C LEU A 291 10.25 27.39 5.82
N ILE A 292 11.43 27.37 5.22
CA ILE A 292 12.59 28.08 5.76
C ILE A 292 12.66 29.47 5.16
N SER A 293 12.53 29.61 3.83
CA SER A 293 12.71 30.90 3.16
C SER A 293 11.45 31.77 3.18
N GLU A 294 10.26 31.19 2.93
CA GLU A 294 9.01 31.98 2.90
C GLU A 294 8.38 32.14 4.28
N MET A 295 8.28 31.05 5.05
CA MET A 295 7.66 31.06 6.38
C MET A 295 8.64 31.38 7.51
N GLY A 296 9.94 31.50 7.23
CA GLY A 296 10.96 31.87 8.23
C GLY A 296 11.12 30.90 9.40
N LEU A 297 10.74 29.62 9.22
CA LEU A 297 10.81 28.65 10.31
C LEU A 297 12.23 28.16 10.53
N GLU A 298 12.57 28.02 11.80
CA GLU A 298 13.87 27.49 12.18
C GLU A 298 14.00 25.99 11.81
N PRO A 299 15.12 25.56 11.19
CA PRO A 299 15.41 24.16 10.91
C PRO A 299 15.22 23.23 12.13
N ALA A 300 15.71 23.65 13.30
CA ALA A 300 15.59 22.90 14.54
C ALA A 300 14.12 22.61 14.89
N TYR A 301 13.24 23.60 14.75
CA TYR A 301 11.80 23.43 14.97
C TYR A 301 11.20 22.42 14.00
N LEU A 302 11.58 22.48 12.72
CA LEU A 302 11.09 21.54 11.69
C LEU A 302 11.50 20.09 11.99
N ALA A 303 12.69 19.85 12.54
CA ALA A 303 13.12 18.51 12.93
C ALA A 303 12.21 17.90 14.02
N HIS A 304 11.70 18.73 14.93
CA HIS A 304 10.89 18.29 16.06
C HIS A 304 9.40 18.13 15.73
N CYS A 305 8.95 18.60 14.57
CA CYS A 305 7.54 18.66 14.17
C CYS A 305 7.16 17.60 13.11
N PRO A 306 6.69 16.40 13.50
CA PRO A 306 6.35 15.35 12.54
C PRO A 306 5.18 15.68 11.60
N LYS A 307 4.22 16.49 12.06
CA LYS A 307 3.03 16.88 11.27
C LYS A 307 3.41 17.85 10.16
N ALA A 308 4.32 18.78 10.46
CA ALA A 308 4.94 19.63 9.46
C ALA A 308 5.59 18.78 8.37
N ASN A 309 6.32 17.74 8.75
CA ASN A 309 7.08 16.92 7.81
C ASN A 309 6.26 15.92 6.98
N SER A 310 5.10 15.46 7.48
CA SER A 310 4.28 14.44 6.82
C SER A 310 3.11 14.98 5.99
N SER A 311 2.41 16.02 6.46
CA SER A 311 1.13 16.47 5.86
C SER A 311 1.25 17.68 4.92
N MET A 312 2.32 18.46 5.03
CA MET A 312 2.28 19.82 4.47
C MET A 312 2.19 19.95 2.95
N THR A 313 2.50 18.94 2.13
CA THR A 313 2.47 19.09 0.67
C THR A 313 1.09 19.48 0.11
N GLU A 314 0.00 19.09 0.77
CA GLU A 314 -1.37 19.47 0.36
C GLU A 314 -1.83 20.81 0.96
N TYR A 315 -1.15 21.30 2.00
CA TYR A 315 -1.59 22.45 2.78
C TYR A 315 -0.69 23.68 2.63
N LEU A 316 0.45 23.60 1.91
CA LEU A 316 1.37 24.74 1.73
C LEU A 316 0.65 25.99 1.21
N ALA A 317 -0.22 25.81 0.20
CA ALA A 317 -1.00 26.91 -0.37
C ALA A 317 -2.00 27.51 0.65
N GLN A 318 -2.66 26.66 1.43
CA GLN A 318 -3.62 27.11 2.46
C GLN A 318 -2.90 27.83 3.62
N ILE A 319 -1.72 27.35 4.02
CA ILE A 319 -0.89 27.97 5.06
C ILE A 319 -0.42 29.34 4.60
N LYS A 320 0.00 29.48 3.33
CA LYS A 320 0.41 30.77 2.78
C LYS A 320 -0.74 31.78 2.76
N VAL A 321 -1.91 31.38 2.24
CA VAL A 321 -3.11 32.23 2.22
C VAL A 321 -3.50 32.66 3.62
N LEU A 322 -3.56 31.73 4.58
CA LEU A 322 -3.86 32.06 5.98
C LEU A 322 -2.81 32.98 6.61
N SER A 323 -1.53 32.75 6.34
CA SER A 323 -0.43 33.60 6.82
C SER A 323 -0.53 35.03 6.28
N ASP A 324 -0.78 35.17 4.97
CA ASP A 324 -0.92 36.46 4.31
C ASP A 324 -2.18 37.20 4.82
N GLU A 325 -3.30 36.50 5.00
CA GLU A 325 -4.54 37.06 5.55
C GLU A 325 -4.41 37.52 7.00
N ILE A 326 -3.75 36.72 7.85
CA ILE A 326 -3.48 37.06 9.26
C ILE A 326 -2.54 38.26 9.36
N THR A 327 -1.50 38.30 8.51
CA THR A 327 -0.56 39.43 8.43
C THR A 327 -1.28 40.69 7.99
N LEU A 328 -2.15 40.60 6.97
CA LEU A 328 -2.95 41.72 6.48
C LEU A 328 -3.97 42.21 7.53
N ALA A 329 -4.46 41.32 8.39
CA ALA A 329 -5.39 41.63 9.46
C ALA A 329 -4.72 42.12 10.76
N CYS A 330 -3.39 42.34 10.77
CA CYS A 330 -2.61 42.75 11.96
C CYS A 330 -2.81 41.84 13.19
N VAL A 331 -3.18 40.58 12.97
CA VAL A 331 -3.38 39.61 14.06
C VAL A 331 -2.01 39.12 14.51
N PRO A 332 -1.66 39.18 15.81
CA PRO A 332 -0.32 38.86 16.31
C PRO A 332 -0.12 37.34 16.47
N LEU A 333 -0.29 36.58 15.39
CA LEU A 333 -0.01 35.14 15.36
C LEU A 333 1.33 34.88 14.69
N SER A 334 2.16 34.07 15.32
CA SER A 334 3.42 33.60 14.74
C SER A 334 3.18 32.52 13.70
N ASN A 335 4.09 32.40 12.72
CA ASN A 335 4.08 31.30 11.75
C ASN A 335 4.13 29.91 12.42
N HIS A 336 4.74 29.82 13.60
CA HIS A 336 4.72 28.60 14.43
C HIS A 336 3.30 28.23 14.88
N GLU A 337 2.50 29.21 15.32
CA GLU A 337 1.12 29.00 15.75
C GLU A 337 0.20 28.62 14.59
N ILE A 338 0.35 29.28 13.44
CA ILE A 338 -0.40 28.98 12.22
C ILE A 338 -0.15 27.53 11.79
N ILE A 339 1.11 27.11 11.76
CA ILE A 339 1.47 25.75 11.34
C ILE A 339 1.03 24.73 12.38
N SER A 340 1.19 25.02 13.67
CA SER A 340 0.69 24.16 14.74
C SER A 340 -0.82 23.93 14.62
N TYR A 341 -1.57 25.00 14.31
CA TYR A 341 -3.02 24.95 14.10
C TYR A 341 -3.39 24.10 12.87
N VAL A 342 -2.84 24.42 11.69
CA VAL A 342 -3.12 23.67 10.46
C VAL A 342 -2.72 22.20 10.60
N CYS A 343 -1.59 21.92 11.26
CA CYS A 343 -1.13 20.57 11.54
C CYS A 343 -1.99 19.83 12.59
N SER A 344 -2.80 20.52 13.37
CA SER A 344 -3.70 19.94 14.37
C SER A 344 -5.08 19.62 13.81
N GLY A 345 -5.45 20.18 12.66
CA GLY A 345 -6.68 19.88 11.96
C GLY A 345 -6.62 18.59 11.13
N HIS A 346 -6.84 17.44 11.78
CA HIS A 346 -7.56 16.31 11.19
C HIS A 346 -8.11 15.42 12.31
N GLY A 347 -9.31 15.78 12.78
CA GLY A 347 -10.04 15.05 13.80
C GLY A 347 -11.31 15.78 14.26
N GLY A 348 -12.24 16.09 13.35
CA GLY A 348 -13.61 16.53 13.70
C GLY A 348 -13.77 17.92 14.36
N PRO A 349 -14.99 18.48 14.40
CA PRO A 349 -15.26 19.87 14.78
C PRO A 349 -15.26 20.15 16.30
N TYR A 350 -14.82 19.24 17.16
CA TYR A 350 -14.80 19.45 18.60
C TYR A 350 -13.54 18.84 19.22
N ASP A 351 -12.64 19.70 19.69
CA ASP A 351 -11.65 19.49 20.79
C ASP A 351 -10.28 20.15 20.59
N ILE A 352 -10.25 21.37 20.04
CA ILE A 352 -9.17 22.31 20.36
C ILE A 352 -9.81 23.64 20.75
N LYS A 353 -10.06 23.81 22.05
CA LYS A 353 -10.46 25.10 22.61
C LYS A 353 -9.27 26.05 22.49
N PRO A 354 -9.33 27.14 21.69
CA PRO A 354 -8.25 28.11 21.66
C PRO A 354 -8.12 28.71 23.06
N ARG A 355 -6.93 28.63 23.66
CA ARG A 355 -6.69 29.16 25.02
C ARG A 355 -6.68 30.69 25.07
N SER A 356 -6.71 31.37 23.93
CA SER A 356 -6.73 32.82 23.83
C SER A 356 -8.01 33.32 23.13
N PRO A 357 -8.71 34.30 23.72
CA PRO A 357 -9.84 34.99 23.09
C PRO A 357 -9.46 35.63 21.74
N VAL A 358 -8.22 36.10 21.60
CA VAL A 358 -7.68 36.70 20.37
C VAL A 358 -7.60 35.68 19.25
N VAL A 359 -7.18 34.44 19.56
CA VAL A 359 -7.12 33.34 18.58
C VAL A 359 -8.52 32.90 18.17
N THR A 360 -9.47 32.88 19.11
CA THR A 360 -10.88 32.58 18.80
C THR A 360 -11.50 33.66 17.89
N ALA A 361 -11.25 34.94 18.16
CA ALA A 361 -11.72 36.06 17.35
C ALA A 361 -11.08 36.07 15.95
N ALA A 362 -9.78 35.81 15.85
CA ALA A 362 -9.06 35.68 14.58
C ALA A 362 -9.54 34.48 13.74
N MET A 363 -10.02 33.40 14.39
CA MET A 363 -10.59 32.23 13.72
C MET A 363 -12.02 32.44 13.21
N GLU A 364 -12.78 33.38 13.78
CA GLU A 364 -14.10 33.77 13.25
C GLU A 364 -14.00 34.74 12.05
N LEU A 365 -12.84 35.39 11.87
CA LEU A 365 -12.61 36.40 10.84
C LEU A 365 -12.84 35.88 9.42
N PRO A 366 -12.30 34.71 9.01
CA PRO A 366 -12.49 34.20 7.66
C PRO A 366 -13.95 33.84 7.40
N ALA A 367 -14.64 33.22 8.37
CA ALA A 367 -16.05 32.85 8.24
C ALA A 367 -17.00 34.06 8.16
N ARG A 368 -16.69 35.15 8.86
CA ARG A 368 -17.45 36.41 8.80
C ARG A 368 -17.14 37.23 7.54
N LEU A 369 -15.90 37.24 7.09
CA LEU A 369 -15.50 37.87 5.83
C LEU A 369 -16.09 37.14 4.61
N THR A 370 -16.34 35.83 4.69
CA THR A 370 -16.97 35.06 3.60
C THR A 370 -18.48 35.34 3.48
N LYS A 371 -19.17 35.74 4.57
CA LYS A 371 -20.61 36.12 4.55
C LYS A 371 -20.85 37.55 4.07
N LEU A 372 -19.82 38.37 4.14
CA LEU A 372 -19.75 39.71 3.62
C LEU A 372 -19.38 39.56 2.12
N SER A 373 -20.36 39.57 1.22
CA SER A 373 -20.08 39.49 -0.23
C SER A 373 -19.40 40.78 -0.70
N PHE A 374 -18.11 40.77 -1.03
CA PHE A 374 -17.39 41.99 -1.41
C PHE A 374 -16.52 41.87 -2.67
N THR A 375 -16.87 42.65 -3.68
CA THR A 375 -15.95 43.18 -4.70
C THR A 375 -15.44 44.56 -4.26
N ALA A 376 -14.14 44.79 -4.46
CA ALA A 376 -13.34 46.04 -4.38
C ALA A 376 -13.75 47.17 -3.38
N ALA A 377 -12.85 47.39 -2.40
CA ALA A 377 -12.64 48.62 -1.60
C ALA A 377 -13.84 49.61 -1.45
N SER A 378 -14.84 49.24 -0.66
CA SER A 378 -15.85 50.17 -0.15
C SER A 378 -15.33 50.93 1.10
N PRO A 379 -15.66 52.23 1.30
CA PRO A 379 -15.39 52.98 2.54
C PRO A 379 -15.94 52.33 3.82
N GLU A 380 -16.93 51.45 3.70
CA GLU A 380 -17.44 50.64 4.81
C GLU A 380 -16.43 49.58 5.28
N LYS A 381 -15.55 49.11 4.38
CA LYS A 381 -14.44 48.20 4.68
C LYS A 381 -13.50 48.83 5.70
N LEU A 382 -13.09 50.08 5.47
CA LEU A 382 -12.18 50.81 6.37
C LEU A 382 -12.85 51.14 7.72
N ARG A 383 -14.16 51.41 7.75
CA ARG A 383 -14.90 51.63 9.00
C ARG A 383 -15.07 50.35 9.82
N TYR A 384 -15.28 49.20 9.18
CA TYR A 384 -15.37 47.90 9.85
C TYR A 384 -14.01 47.45 10.41
N PHE A 385 -12.93 47.61 9.63
CA PHE A 385 -11.57 47.34 10.11
C PHE A 385 -11.18 48.25 11.28
N ALA A 386 -11.50 49.55 11.22
CA ALA A 386 -11.26 50.47 12.34
C ALA A 386 -12.05 50.09 13.60
N SER A 387 -13.32 49.68 13.46
CA SER A 387 -14.13 49.21 14.60
C SER A 387 -13.61 47.90 15.19
N TYR A 388 -13.04 47.02 14.36
CA TYR A 388 -12.50 45.73 14.78
C TYR A 388 -11.12 45.88 15.45
N GLU A 389 -10.26 46.76 14.96
CA GLU A 389 -9.01 47.11 15.64
C GLU A 389 -9.28 47.71 17.03
N ASP A 390 -10.34 48.51 17.17
CA ASP A 390 -10.79 49.08 18.44
C ASP A 390 -11.27 47.99 19.42
N GLU A 391 -11.92 46.93 18.92
CA GLU A 391 -12.38 45.77 19.68
C GLU A 391 -11.22 44.85 20.09
N LEU A 392 -10.25 44.63 19.19
CA LEU A 392 -9.02 43.88 19.47
C LEU A 392 -8.11 44.61 20.46
N ALA A 393 -8.07 45.94 20.39
CA ALA A 393 -7.38 46.79 21.36
C ALA A 393 -8.05 46.74 22.74
N LYS A 394 -9.39 46.71 22.81
CA LYS A 394 -10.15 46.52 24.06
C LYS A 394 -9.91 45.14 24.68
N LEU A 395 -9.82 44.09 23.87
CA LEU A 395 -9.50 42.74 24.35
C LEU A 395 -8.05 42.64 24.88
N LYS A 396 -7.09 43.29 24.21
CA LYS A 396 -5.70 43.42 24.70
C LYS A 396 -5.59 44.26 25.98
N LEU A 397 -6.37 45.34 26.09
CA LEU A 397 -6.45 46.16 27.30
C LEU A 397 -7.07 45.40 28.47
N ASN A 398 -8.02 44.49 28.24
CA ASN A 398 -8.57 43.62 29.28
C ASN A 398 -7.59 42.51 29.71
N GLU A 399 -6.78 41.97 28.80
CA GLU A 399 -5.69 41.04 29.14
C GLU A 399 -4.57 41.74 29.93
N MET A 400 -4.27 43.01 29.65
CA MET A 400 -3.31 43.82 30.43
C MET A 400 -3.91 44.45 31.70
N GLY A 401 -5.22 44.69 31.74
CA GLY A 401 -5.95 45.32 32.85
C GLY A 401 -6.36 44.38 33.98
N GLY A 402 -6.25 43.06 33.77
CA GLY A 402 -6.43 42.04 34.82
C GLY A 402 -5.34 42.04 35.91
N GLY A 403 -4.40 43.00 35.88
CA GLY A 403 -3.24 43.07 36.78
C GLY A 403 -3.16 44.30 37.69
N VAL A 404 -4.16 45.19 37.76
CA VAL A 404 -4.12 46.35 38.68
C VAL A 404 -5.44 46.58 39.39
N ALA A 405 -5.59 45.95 40.56
CA ALA A 405 -6.51 46.40 41.60
C ALA A 405 -5.69 47.08 42.72
N ALA A 406 -6.20 48.22 43.16
CA ALA A 406 -5.58 49.25 43.99
C ALA A 406 -5.04 48.79 45.36
N ALA A 407 -3.95 49.44 45.79
CA ALA A 407 -3.67 49.67 47.20
C ALA A 407 -3.10 51.09 47.39
N THR A 408 -3.99 52.00 47.76
CA THR A 408 -3.71 53.38 48.15
C THR A 408 -2.99 53.41 49.50
N CYS A 409 -1.98 54.27 49.64
CA CYS A 409 -1.29 54.53 50.90
C CYS A 409 -2.22 55.18 51.95
N GLN A 410 -2.27 54.63 53.16
CA GLN A 410 -2.49 55.35 54.42
C GLN A 410 -1.52 54.77 55.45
N GLY A 411 -0.69 55.64 56.03
CA GLY A 411 0.28 55.27 57.05
C GLY A 411 -0.32 55.26 58.46
N ALA A 412 0.31 54.52 59.38
CA ALA A 412 0.57 54.93 60.76
C ALA A 412 1.31 53.81 61.52
N SER A 413 2.49 54.18 62.05
CA SER A 413 3.00 53.89 63.40
C SER A 413 3.24 52.46 63.91
N SER A 414 4.48 52.31 64.40
CA SER A 414 4.93 51.58 65.61
C SER A 414 4.87 50.05 65.66
N GLY A 415 6.01 49.42 65.95
CA GLY A 415 6.03 48.05 66.46
C GLY A 415 7.35 47.32 66.24
N GLU A 416 8.37 47.70 66.99
CA GLU A 416 9.60 46.96 67.26
C GLU A 416 9.31 45.56 67.82
N GLU A 417 9.83 44.46 67.25
CA GLU A 417 10.43 43.38 68.06
C GLU A 417 11.30 42.37 67.28
N ARG A 418 12.34 41.93 67.99
CA ARG A 418 13.50 41.09 67.70
C ARG A 418 13.24 39.62 67.30
N ARG A 419 14.28 39.11 66.60
CA ARG A 419 15.02 37.85 66.84
C ARG A 419 14.49 36.49 66.34
N LYS A 420 15.46 35.81 65.70
CA LYS A 420 15.90 34.40 65.86
C LYS A 420 15.39 33.35 64.85
N GLN A 421 16.31 33.00 63.93
CA GLN A 421 16.73 31.62 63.60
C GLN A 421 16.86 30.73 64.87
N PRO A 422 16.80 29.38 64.81
CA PRO A 422 17.44 28.49 63.81
C PRO A 422 16.53 27.29 63.41
N ALA A 423 16.90 26.27 62.65
CA ALA A 423 18.16 25.71 62.15
C ALA A 423 17.91 25.07 60.77
#